data_AF-A0A9D2THD7-F1
#
_entry.id   AF-A0A9D2THD7-F1
#
_cell.length_a   1.000
_cell.length_b   1.000
_cell.length_c   1.000
_cell.angle_alpha   90.00
_cell.angle_beta   90.00
_cell.angle_gamma   90.00
#
_symmetry.space_group_name_H-M   'P 1'
#
loop_
_entity.id
_entity.type
_entity.pdbx_description
1 polymer ?
#
loop_
_entity_poly.entity_id
_entity_poly.type
_entity_poly.pdbx_seq_one_letter_code
_entity_poly.pdbx_strand_id
1 'polypeptide(L)'
;MKTESEKLSPTRVKLTVEVPFDELKPAVEAATKKIADSVQIPGFRKGKVPSKLVEQRFGRPAIMQEAVNDSLPDFYQQAAAEAELKPVGRPEVEV
;
A
#
# COMPACT_ATOMS: atom_id res chain seq x y z
N MET A 1 -2.52 -13.90 1.68
CA MET A 1 -2.51 -13.48 0.26
C MET A 1 -3.06 -14.59 -0.65
N LYS A 2 -3.93 -14.26 -1.61
CA LYS A 2 -4.36 -15.18 -2.68
C LYS A 2 -4.05 -14.57 -4.03
N THR A 3 -3.51 -15.38 -4.93
CA THR A 3 -2.87 -14.90 -6.16
C THR A 3 -3.45 -15.70 -7.33
N GLU A 4 -4.09 -15.01 -8.27
CA GLU A 4 -4.69 -15.63 -9.45
C GLU A 4 -4.11 -15.00 -10.72
N SER A 5 -3.54 -15.82 -11.60
CA SER A 5 -2.91 -15.36 -12.84
C SER A 5 -3.73 -15.79 -14.05
N GLU A 6 -4.17 -14.83 -14.85
CA GLU A 6 -4.89 -15.06 -16.11
C GLU A 6 -4.02 -14.63 -17.29
N LYS A 7 -3.80 -15.52 -18.26
CA LYS A 7 -3.03 -15.22 -19.48
C LYS A 7 -3.95 -14.56 -20.51
N LEU A 8 -3.85 -13.24 -20.64
CA LEU A 8 -4.64 -12.47 -21.61
C LEU A 8 -4.06 -12.53 -23.03
N SER A 9 -2.74 -12.61 -23.16
CA SER A 9 -2.06 -12.71 -24.47
C SER A 9 -0.71 -13.41 -24.31
N PRO A 10 0.02 -13.71 -25.41
CA PRO A 10 1.34 -14.36 -25.33
C PRO A 10 2.35 -13.58 -24.47
N THR A 11 2.12 -12.27 -24.29
CA THR A 11 3.03 -11.35 -23.58
C THR A 11 2.35 -10.57 -22.45
N ARG A 12 1.06 -10.78 -22.18
CA ARG A 12 0.31 -10.11 -21.10
C ARG A 12 -0.34 -11.11 -20.18
N VAL A 13 -0.09 -10.93 -18.88
CA VAL A 13 -0.70 -11.69 -17.80
C VAL A 13 -1.41 -10.70 -16.89
N LYS A 14 -2.69 -10.96 -16.60
CA LYS A 14 -3.44 -10.27 -15.56
C LYS A 14 -3.19 -11.01 -14.25
N LEU A 15 -2.78 -10.28 -13.23
CA LEU A 15 -2.52 -10.82 -11.91
C LEU A 15 -3.53 -10.21 -10.93
N THR A 16 -4.42 -11.04 -10.41
CA THR A 16 -5.37 -10.66 -9.36
C THR A 16 -4.77 -11.05 -8.03
N VAL A 17 -4.63 -10.09 -7.13
CA VAL A 17 -4.03 -10.28 -5.81
C VAL A 17 -5.04 -9.87 -4.75
N GLU A 18 -5.47 -10.82 -3.93
CA GLU A 18 -6.29 -10.55 -2.75
C GLU A 18 -5.40 -10.51 -1.51
N VAL A 19 -5.31 -9.32 -0.90
CA VAL A 19 -4.56 -9.10 0.34
C VAL A 19 -5.55 -8.94 1.50
N PRO A 20 -5.47 -9.79 2.55
CA PRO A 20 -6.31 -9.64 3.72
C PRO A 20 -5.91 -8.40 4.54
N PHE A 21 -6.90 -7.76 5.16
CA PHE A 21 -6.69 -6.53 5.93
C PHE A 21 -5.72 -6.69 7.12
N ASP A 22 -5.55 -7.91 7.63
CA ASP A 22 -4.61 -8.20 8.71
C ASP A 22 -3.15 -7.99 8.32
N GLU A 23 -2.78 -8.24 7.06
CA GLU A 23 -1.44 -8.00 6.53
C GLU A 23 -1.18 -6.49 6.30
N LEU A 24 -2.24 -5.68 6.19
CA LEU A 24 -2.16 -4.23 6.02
C LEU A 24 -1.99 -3.46 7.34
N LYS A 25 -2.29 -4.06 8.50
CA LYS A 25 -2.12 -3.40 9.81
C LYS A 25 -0.74 -2.76 10.04
N PRO A 26 0.39 -3.48 9.84
CA PRO A 26 1.71 -2.87 9.99
C PRO A 26 1.96 -1.74 8.97
N ALA A 27 1.44 -1.87 7.74
CA ALA A 27 1.54 -0.83 6.73
C ALA A 27 0.74 0.43 7.11
N VAL A 28 -0.43 0.27 7.73
CA VAL A 28 -1.27 1.37 8.24
C VAL A 28 -0.56 2.11 9.38
N GLU A 29 0.09 1.41 10.30
CA GLU A 29 0.86 2.04 11.37
C GLU A 29 2.08 2.80 10.82
N ALA A 30 2.80 2.21 9.86
CA ALA A 30 3.93 2.85 9.20
C ALA A 30 3.52 4.11 8.42
N ALA A 31 2.43 4.03 7.66
CA ALA A 31 1.85 5.14 6.92
C ALA A 31 1.40 6.26 7.87
N THR A 32 0.74 5.92 8.98
CA THR A 32 0.33 6.91 10.00
C THR A 32 1.54 7.66 10.56
N LYS A 33 2.64 6.94 10.81
CA LYS A 33 3.89 7.54 11.32
C LYS A 33 4.55 8.43 10.27
N LYS A 34 4.65 7.99 9.02
CA LYS A 34 5.15 8.81 7.90
C LYS A 34 4.35 10.10 7.72
N ILE A 35 3.02 10.01 7.79
CA ILE A 35 2.13 11.17 7.71
C ILE A 35 2.37 12.09 8.92
N ALA A 36 2.48 11.54 10.13
CA ALA A 36 2.77 12.34 11.31
C ALA A 36 4.11 13.10 11.20
N ASP A 37 5.12 12.50 10.56
CA ASP A 37 6.45 13.08 10.31
C ASP A 37 6.43 14.16 9.21
N SER A 38 5.59 14.01 8.19
CA SER A 38 5.49 14.97 7.08
C SER A 38 4.60 16.17 7.42
N VAL A 39 3.60 15.98 8.27
CA VAL A 39 2.58 16.98 8.55
C VAL A 39 3.04 18.01 9.59
N GLN A 40 2.73 19.28 9.30
CA GLN A 40 2.87 20.39 10.24
C GLN A 40 1.48 20.77 10.79
N ILE A 41 1.21 20.43 12.05
CA ILE A 41 -0.01 20.87 12.75
C ILE A 41 0.35 22.06 13.66
N PRO A 42 -0.38 23.19 13.57
CA PRO A 42 -0.21 24.30 14.51
C PRO A 42 -0.32 23.84 15.96
N GLY A 43 0.68 24.17 16.78
CA GLY A 43 0.75 23.77 18.19
C GLY A 43 1.60 22.53 18.49
N PHE A 44 2.02 21.77 17.47
CA PHE A 44 2.91 20.62 17.62
C PHE A 44 4.21 20.80 16.82
N ARG A 45 5.32 20.32 17.38
CA ARG A 45 6.58 20.21 16.64
C ARG A 45 6.41 19.16 15.53
N LYS A 46 6.90 19.46 14.33
CA LYS A 46 6.90 18.55 13.17
C LYS A 46 7.33 17.13 13.59
N GLY A 47 6.54 16.11 13.24
CA GLY A 47 6.80 14.70 13.59
C GLY A 47 6.46 14.26 15.01
N LYS A 48 5.95 15.15 15.87
CA LYS A 48 5.53 14.83 17.24
C LYS A 48 4.03 15.03 17.45
N VAL A 49 3.25 14.77 16.41
CA VAL A 49 1.80 14.83 16.44
C VAL A 49 1.25 13.48 16.93
N PRO A 50 0.33 13.46 17.92
CA PRO A 50 -0.34 12.24 18.32
C PRO A 50 -1.14 11.61 17.17
N SER A 51 -1.03 10.29 17.01
CA SER A 51 -1.70 9.50 15.95
C SER A 51 -3.22 9.74 15.88
N LYS A 52 -3.89 9.89 17.03
CA LYS A 52 -5.33 10.21 17.09
C LYS A 52 -5.70 11.52 16.39
N LEU A 53 -4.83 12.53 16.44
CA LEU A 53 -5.09 13.83 15.80
C LEU A 53 -4.82 13.78 14.29
N VAL A 54 -3.86 12.95 13.87
CA VAL A 54 -3.61 12.67 12.45
C VAL A 54 -4.80 11.94 11.84
N GLU A 55 -5.33 10.92 12.52
CA GLU A 55 -6.56 10.23 12.12
C GLU A 55 -7.76 11.17 12.02
N GLN A 56 -7.88 12.13 12.95
CA GLN A 56 -8.99 13.09 12.96
C GLN A 56 -8.87 14.14 11.85
N ARG A 57 -7.65 14.56 11.49
CA ARG A 57 -7.39 15.64 10.51
C ARG A 57 -7.35 15.13 9.07
N PHE A 58 -6.72 13.99 8.83
CA PHE A 58 -6.56 13.40 7.49
C PHE A 58 -7.63 12.36 7.17
N GLY A 59 -8.31 11.85 8.21
CA GLY A 59 -9.29 10.79 8.06
C GLY A 59 -8.63 9.42 7.88
N ARG A 60 -9.33 8.38 8.35
CA ARG A 60 -8.94 6.98 8.09
C ARG A 60 -8.76 6.65 6.59
N PRO A 61 -9.53 7.21 5.64
CA PRO A 61 -9.37 6.90 4.22
C PRO A 61 -8.00 7.29 3.66
N ALA A 62 -7.47 8.47 4.02
CA ALA A 62 -6.18 8.93 3.52
C ALA A 62 -5.02 8.08 4.06
N ILE A 63 -5.09 7.68 5.32
CA ILE A 63 -4.10 6.78 5.93
C ILE A 63 -4.14 5.41 5.27
N MET A 64 -5.33 4.88 4.98
CA MET A 64 -5.45 3.61 4.26
C MET A 64 -4.90 3.70 2.84
N GLN A 65 -5.18 4.80 2.12
CA GLN A 65 -4.66 4.99 0.77
C GLN A 65 -3.13 5.06 0.75
N GLU A 66 -2.52 5.77 1.70
CA GLU A 66 -1.07 5.81 1.84
C GLU A 66 -0.50 4.43 2.19
N ALA A 67 -1.15 3.70 3.12
CA ALA A 67 -0.75 2.35 3.49
C ALA A 67 -0.81 1.38 2.30
N VAL A 68 -1.84 1.50 1.47
CA VAL A 68 -1.99 0.68 0.25
C VAL A 68 -0.92 1.05 -0.78
N ASN A 69 -0.66 2.35 -1.00
CA ASN A 69 0.40 2.80 -1.90
C ASN A 69 1.79 2.35 -1.47
N ASP A 70 2.09 2.39 -0.16
CA ASP A 70 3.37 1.96 0.39
C ASP A 70 3.56 0.44 0.29
N SER A 71 2.49 -0.33 0.44
CA SER A 71 2.53 -1.81 0.45
C SER A 71 2.35 -2.46 -0.93
N LEU A 72 1.80 -1.71 -1.89
CA LEU A 72 1.59 -2.13 -3.27
C LEU A 72 2.84 -2.71 -3.96
N PRO A 73 4.03 -2.05 -3.88
CA PRO A 73 5.25 -2.59 -4.50
C PRO A 73 5.65 -3.93 -3.91
N ASP A 74 5.54 -4.09 -2.60
CA ASP A 74 5.93 -5.32 -1.89
C ASP A 74 4.98 -6.47 -2.23
N PHE A 75 3.67 -6.23 -2.21
CA PHE A 75 2.68 -7.23 -2.60
C PHE A 75 2.79 -7.59 -4.08
N TYR A 76 3.04 -6.63 -4.95
CA TYR A 76 3.29 -6.92 -6.37
C TYR A 76 4.52 -7.80 -6.57
N GLN A 77 5.63 -7.51 -5.87
CA GLN A 77 6.84 -8.33 -5.96
C GLN A 77 6.62 -9.75 -5.43
N GLN A 78 5.92 -9.90 -4.31
CA GLN A 78 5.58 -11.22 -3.77
C GLN A 78 4.69 -12.01 -4.73
N ALA A 79 3.64 -11.37 -5.28
CA ALA A 79 2.73 -12.00 -6.22
C ALA A 79 3.43 -12.40 -7.53
N ALA A 80 4.32 -11.55 -8.04
CA ALA A 80 5.09 -11.83 -9.25
C ALA A 80 6.10 -12.97 -9.03
N ALA A 81 6.72 -13.02 -7.85
CA ALA A 81 7.63 -14.10 -7.47
C ALA A 81 6.89 -15.44 -7.33
N GLU A 82 5.73 -15.44 -6.69
CA GLU A 82 4.89 -16.65 -6.52
C GLU A 82 4.35 -17.17 -7.85
N ALA A 83 4.02 -16.27 -8.78
CA ALA A 83 3.62 -16.62 -10.15
C ALA A 83 4.82 -16.91 -11.09
N GLU A 84 6.06 -16.85 -10.58
CA GLU A 84 7.31 -16.97 -11.35
C GLU A 84 7.37 -16.06 -12.60
N LEU A 85 6.67 -14.93 -12.56
CA LEU A 85 6.58 -13.98 -13.65
C LEU A 85 7.78 -13.05 -13.61
N LYS A 86 8.44 -12.88 -14.77
CA LYS A 86 9.50 -11.89 -14.97
C LYS A 86 8.94 -10.72 -15.78
N PRO A 87 8.33 -9.71 -15.14
CA PRO A 87 7.81 -8.55 -15.84
C PRO A 87 8.97 -7.78 -16.48
N VAL A 88 8.83 -7.49 -17.78
CA VAL A 88 9.85 -6.76 -18.56
C VAL A 88 9.54 -5.26 -18.64
N GLY A 89 8.36 -4.84 -18.17
CA GLY A 89 7.86 -3.47 -18.22
C GLY A 89 7.12 -3.06 -16.95
N ARG A 90 6.73 -1.80 -16.86
CA ARG A 90 5.92 -1.29 -15.74
C ARG A 90 4.52 -1.90 -15.79
N PRO A 91 4.03 -2.47 -14.68
CA PRO A 91 2.65 -2.95 -14.61
C PRO A 91 1.68 -1.78 -14.59
N GLU A 92 0.51 -1.97 -15.21
CA GLU A 92 -0.67 -1.14 -14.92
C GLU A 92 -1.32 -1.71 -13.66
N VAL A 93 -1.56 -0.85 -12.67
CA VAL A 93 -2.11 -1.24 -11.36
C VAL A 93 -3.47 -0.58 -11.20
N GLU A 94 -4.47 -1.38 -10.86
CA GLU A 94 -5.81 -0.95 -10.50
C GLU A 94 -6.10 -1.47 -9.08
N VAL A 95 -6.54 -0.58 -8.19
CA VAL A 95 -6.72 -0.82 -6.74
C VAL A 95 -8.18 -0.71 -6.36
#